data_AF-A0A9P4S4N9-F1
#
_entry.id   AF-A0A9P4S4N9-F1
#
_cell.length_a   1.000
_cell.length_b   1.000
_cell.length_c   1.000
_cell.angle_alpha   90.00
_cell.angle_beta   90.00
_cell.angle_gamma   90.00
#
_symmetry.space_group_name_H-M   'P 1'
#
loop_
_entity.id
_entity.type
_entity.pdbx_description
1 polymer ?
#
loop_
_entity_poly.entity_id
_entity_poly.type
_entity_poly.pdbx_seq_one_letter_code
_entity_poly.pdbx_strand_id
1 'polypeptide(L)'
;MFDIRNYNSYGGTAQLVFRIFLRFFQFVLAITVAGLYGTDLNNARKVDAYTDSKWLYAVIVAAMSAITTLFYGLPIVRSWLFFIWDAILFILWVAVFGIFGKMYIDEDPEGNGGIQRMKNAVWVDLVNMLMWFVTAVYGAFAFFSIKRGRTLHTGRATV
;
A
#
# COMPACT_ATOMS: atom_id res chain seq x y z
N MET A 1 6.54 2.04 -33.54
CA MET A 1 5.25 2.72 -33.31
C MET A 1 4.49 1.89 -32.30
N PHE A 2 4.41 2.33 -31.05
CA PHE A 2 3.78 1.56 -29.97
C PHE A 2 2.27 1.50 -30.20
N ASP A 3 1.78 0.34 -30.63
CA ASP A 3 0.37 0.15 -30.91
C ASP A 3 -0.42 -0.08 -29.62
N ILE A 4 -1.06 1.01 -29.18
CA ILE A 4 -1.89 1.08 -27.98
C ILE A 4 -3.28 0.48 -28.19
N ARG A 5 -3.65 0.11 -29.43
CA ARG A 5 -5.02 -0.33 -29.79
C ARG A 5 -5.33 -1.77 -29.41
N ASN A 6 -4.31 -2.61 -29.21
CA ASN A 6 -4.50 -4.03 -28.88
C ASN A 6 -4.46 -4.34 -27.37
N TYR A 7 -4.48 -3.31 -26.50
CA TYR A 7 -4.61 -3.47 -25.06
C TYR A 7 -6.09 -3.65 -24.67
N ASN A 8 -6.77 -4.65 -25.24
CA ASN A 8 -8.13 -4.97 -24.82
C ASN A 8 -8.30 -6.47 -24.63
N SER A 9 -7.97 -6.91 -23.42
CA SER A 9 -8.56 -8.07 -22.78
C SER A 9 -8.40 -7.91 -21.28
N TYR A 10 -9.53 -7.59 -20.63
CA TYR A 10 -9.78 -7.58 -19.18
C TYR A 10 -9.38 -6.32 -18.38
N GLY A 11 -9.54 -5.14 -18.97
CA GLY A 11 -9.72 -3.91 -18.19
C GLY A 11 -9.67 -2.62 -19.00
N GLY A 12 -10.81 -1.97 -19.21
CA GLY A 12 -10.91 -0.73 -19.97
C GLY A 12 -10.17 0.46 -19.35
N THR A 13 -10.18 1.60 -20.05
CA THR A 13 -9.57 2.88 -19.61
C THR A 13 -9.99 3.29 -18.20
N ALA A 14 -11.25 3.05 -17.82
CA ALA A 14 -11.77 3.31 -16.47
C ALA A 14 -11.01 2.52 -15.38
N GLN A 15 -10.67 1.26 -15.63
CA GLN A 15 -9.93 0.43 -14.68
C GLN A 15 -8.47 0.87 -14.56
N LEU A 16 -7.88 1.35 -15.66
CA LEU A 16 -6.55 1.95 -15.63
C LEU A 16 -6.56 3.22 -14.77
N VAL A 17 -7.51 4.13 -15.01
CA VAL A 17 -7.67 5.38 -14.25
C VAL A 17 -7.87 5.09 -12.76
N PHE A 18 -8.77 4.16 -12.43
CA PHE A 18 -9.03 3.76 -11.05
C PHE A 18 -7.77 3.21 -10.35
N ARG A 19 -6.98 2.37 -11.06
CA ARG A 19 -5.72 1.85 -10.52
C ARG A 19 -4.70 2.94 -10.26
N ILE A 20 -4.47 3.83 -11.23
CA ILE A 20 -3.53 4.93 -11.10
C ILE A 20 -3.95 5.85 -9.94
N PHE A 21 -5.25 6.14 -9.84
CA PHE A 21 -5.80 6.91 -8.73
C PHE A 21 -5.49 6.26 -7.38
N LEU A 22 -5.80 4.98 -7.19
CA LEU A 22 -5.47 4.28 -5.94
C LEU A 22 -3.97 4.28 -5.63
N ARG A 23 -3.12 4.00 -6.63
CA ARG A 23 -1.66 4.01 -6.45
C ARG A 23 -1.13 5.39 -6.08
N PHE A 24 -1.70 6.45 -6.64
CA PHE A 24 -1.33 7.83 -6.30
C PHE A 24 -1.62 8.13 -4.83
N PHE A 25 -2.80 7.80 -4.32
CA PHE A 25 -3.11 8.01 -2.90
C PHE A 25 -2.26 7.15 -1.97
N GLN A 26 -2.04 5.87 -2.31
CA GLN A 26 -1.12 5.00 -1.56
C GLN A 26 0.30 5.58 -1.51
N PHE A 27 0.78 6.17 -2.62
CA PHE A 27 2.07 6.84 -2.68
C PHE A 27 2.12 8.05 -1.75
N VAL A 28 1.12 8.95 -1.85
CA VAL A 28 1.03 10.17 -1.03
C VAL A 28 0.97 9.83 0.46
N LEU A 29 0.18 8.83 0.85
CA LEU A 29 0.12 8.38 2.24
C LEU A 29 1.45 7.77 2.70
N ALA A 30 2.08 6.94 1.87
CA ALA A 30 3.38 6.34 2.20
C ALA A 30 4.47 7.41 2.41
N ILE A 31 4.60 8.41 1.52
CA ILE A 31 5.58 9.48 1.71
C ILE A 31 5.26 10.38 2.91
N THR A 32 3.97 10.57 3.22
CA THR A 32 3.53 11.30 4.42
C THR A 32 4.01 10.58 5.69
N VAL A 33 3.80 9.27 5.76
CA VAL A 33 4.24 8.42 6.86
C VAL A 33 5.77 8.39 6.98
N ALA A 34 6.48 8.26 5.85
CA ALA A 34 7.94 8.34 5.83
C ALA A 34 8.46 9.69 6.34
N GLY A 35 7.77 10.79 6.02
CA GLY A 35 8.10 12.13 6.52
C GLY A 35 7.85 12.27 8.03
N LEU A 36 6.67 11.85 8.50
CA LEU A 36 6.30 11.91 9.91
C LEU A 36 7.31 11.12 10.76
N TYR A 37 7.46 9.82 10.50
CA TYR A 37 8.35 8.97 11.30
C TYR A 37 9.84 9.20 11.03
N GLY A 38 10.20 9.63 9.82
CA GLY A 38 11.58 9.98 9.47
C GLY A 38 12.07 11.24 10.19
N THR A 39 11.20 12.22 10.44
CA THR A 39 11.58 13.39 11.25
C THR A 39 11.88 13.02 12.69
N ASP A 40 11.10 12.13 13.29
CA ASP A 40 11.32 11.65 14.66
C ASP A 40 12.58 10.81 14.77
N LEU A 41 12.87 9.98 13.76
CA LEU A 41 14.12 9.23 13.66
C LEU A 41 15.35 10.15 13.59
N ASN A 42 15.27 11.20 12.77
CA ASN A 42 16.36 12.16 12.62
C ASN A 42 16.55 13.02 13.89
N ASN A 43 15.47 13.34 14.59
CA ASN A 43 15.54 14.07 15.85
C ASN A 43 16.20 13.22 16.95
N ALA A 44 15.83 11.93 17.07
CA ALA A 44 16.45 11.00 18.01
C ALA A 44 17.96 10.85 17.75
N ARG A 45 18.37 10.76 16.47
CA ARG A 45 19.78 10.69 16.07
C ARG A 45 20.58 11.94 16.47
N LYS A 46 19.98 13.13 16.41
CA LYS A 46 20.66 14.40 16.75
C LYS A 46 20.95 14.57 18.23
N VAL A 47 20.18 13.92 19.09
CA VAL A 47 20.35 13.97 20.56
C VAL A 47 21.15 12.77 21.09
N ASP A 48 21.79 12.01 20.19
CA ASP A 48 22.52 10.77 20.48
C ASP A 48 21.70 9.74 21.28
N ALA A 49 20.37 9.82 21.15
CA ALA A 49 19.45 8.89 21.79
C ALA A 49 19.32 7.62 20.93
N TYR A 50 19.09 6.49 21.60
CA TYR A 50 18.83 5.22 20.95
C TYR A 50 17.67 5.33 19.95
N THR A 51 17.96 4.98 18.69
CA THR A 51 16.97 4.94 17.61
C THR A 51 16.00 3.78 17.86
N ASP A 52 14.77 4.07 18.28
CA ASP A 52 13.77 3.03 18.51
C ASP A 52 13.40 2.35 17.16
N SER A 53 13.55 1.02 17.15
CA SER A 53 13.42 0.18 15.96
C SER A 53 12.02 0.22 15.34
N LYS A 54 10.99 0.62 16.10
CA LYS A 54 9.61 0.77 15.62
C LYS A 54 9.49 1.87 14.55
N TRP A 55 10.19 2.99 14.75
CA TRP A 55 10.19 4.13 13.83
C TRP A 55 10.93 3.78 12.55
N LEU A 56 12.08 3.09 12.69
CA LEU A 56 12.82 2.60 11.55
C LEU A 56 11.99 1.62 10.70
N TYR A 57 11.29 0.69 11.36
CA TYR A 57 10.38 -0.24 10.69
C TYR A 57 9.31 0.49 9.86
N ALA A 58 8.64 1.49 10.44
CA ALA A 58 7.63 2.27 9.72
C ALA A 58 8.20 2.99 8.48
N VAL A 59 9.38 3.58 8.60
CA VAL A 59 10.06 4.26 7.48
C VAL A 59 10.41 3.27 6.36
N ILE A 60 10.89 2.06 6.69
CA ILE A 60 11.21 1.03 5.70
C ILE A 60 9.94 0.57 4.97
N VAL A 61 8.87 0.27 5.71
CA VAL A 61 7.58 -0.14 5.12
C VAL A 61 7.00 0.96 4.23
N ALA A 62 7.10 2.22 4.66
CA ALA A 62 6.70 3.37 3.87
C ALA A 62 7.52 3.53 2.58
N ALA A 63 8.85 3.38 2.65
CA ALA A 63 9.71 3.43 1.47
C ALA A 63 9.41 2.29 0.48
N MET A 64 9.24 1.06 0.97
CA MET A 64 8.83 -0.09 0.14
C MET A 64 7.49 0.16 -0.56
N SER A 65 6.55 0.75 0.16
CA SER A 65 5.22 1.11 -0.36
C SER A 65 5.33 2.18 -1.45
N ALA A 66 6.09 3.24 -1.20
CA ALA A 66 6.31 4.33 -2.16
C ALA A 66 6.94 3.80 -3.46
N ILE A 67 8.00 2.99 -3.35
CA ILE A 67 8.66 2.34 -4.49
C ILE A 67 7.65 1.45 -5.24
N THR A 68 6.90 0.62 -4.53
CA THR A 68 5.88 -0.26 -5.14
C THR A 68 4.86 0.54 -5.93
N THR A 69 4.34 1.63 -5.37
CA THR A 69 3.33 2.47 -6.04
C THR A 69 3.87 3.16 -7.29
N LEU A 70 5.15 3.55 -7.32
CA LEU A 70 5.78 4.09 -8.52
C LEU A 70 5.90 3.04 -9.62
N PHE A 71 6.39 1.84 -9.29
CA PHE A 71 6.52 0.75 -10.27
C PHE A 71 5.17 0.25 -10.77
N TYR A 72 4.20 0.05 -9.88
CA TYR A 72 2.89 -0.51 -10.22
C TYR A 72 1.90 0.54 -10.74
N GLY A 73 2.22 1.82 -10.62
CA GLY A 73 1.50 2.91 -11.26
C GLY A 73 1.75 3.00 -12.77
N LEU A 74 2.84 2.39 -13.27
CA LEU A 74 3.14 2.37 -14.69
C LEU A 74 2.19 1.40 -15.43
N PRO A 75 1.63 1.79 -16.59
CA PRO A 75 0.71 0.95 -17.38
C PRO A 75 1.37 -0.30 -18.00
N ILE A 76 2.65 -0.53 -17.71
CA ILE A 76 3.48 -1.61 -18.23
C ILE A 76 3.29 -2.90 -17.40
N VAL A 77 2.90 -2.78 -16.12
CA VAL A 77 2.86 -3.91 -15.18
C VAL A 77 1.47 -4.55 -15.14
N ARG A 78 1.38 -5.88 -15.36
CA ARG A 78 0.13 -6.64 -15.24
C ARG A 78 -0.30 -6.76 -13.77
N SER A 79 -1.17 -5.86 -13.34
CA SER A 79 -1.63 -5.68 -11.95
C SER A 79 -2.24 -6.93 -11.27
N TRP A 80 -2.79 -7.91 -12.01
CA TRP A 80 -3.44 -9.08 -11.40
C TRP A 80 -2.47 -10.15 -10.87
N LEU A 81 -1.19 -10.14 -11.28
CA LEU A 81 -0.20 -11.13 -10.82
C LEU A 81 0.37 -10.81 -9.44
N PHE A 82 0.10 -9.61 -8.92
CA PHE A 82 0.81 -9.06 -7.76
C PHE A 82 -0.10 -8.78 -6.56
N PHE A 83 -1.32 -9.32 -6.53
CA PHE A 83 -2.19 -9.19 -5.36
C PHE A 83 -1.55 -9.76 -4.08
N ILE A 84 -0.66 -10.74 -4.21
CA ILE A 84 0.14 -11.29 -3.11
C ILE A 84 1.09 -10.23 -2.54
N TRP A 85 1.71 -9.42 -3.40
CA TRP A 85 2.60 -8.34 -2.95
C TRP A 85 1.84 -7.25 -2.23
N ASP A 86 0.67 -6.86 -2.77
CA ASP A 86 -0.23 -5.92 -2.09
C ASP A 86 -0.71 -6.49 -0.73
N ALA A 87 -0.94 -7.80 -0.62
CA ALA A 87 -1.28 -8.45 0.64
C ALA A 87 -0.10 -8.46 1.64
N ILE A 88 1.13 -8.64 1.16
CA ILE A 88 2.34 -8.52 2.00
C ILE A 88 2.45 -7.10 2.55
N LEU A 89 2.32 -6.07 1.69
CA LEU A 89 2.36 -4.68 2.14
C LEU A 89 1.22 -4.37 3.11
N PHE A 90 0.01 -4.88 2.88
CA PHE A 90 -1.09 -4.78 3.82
C PHE A 90 -0.70 -5.35 5.21
N ILE A 91 -0.14 -6.56 5.27
CA ILE A 91 0.28 -7.17 6.55
C ILE A 91 1.36 -6.34 7.25
N LEU A 92 2.31 -5.78 6.50
CA LEU A 92 3.32 -4.88 7.06
C LEU A 92 2.68 -3.61 7.63
N TRP A 93 1.71 -3.02 6.93
CA TRP A 93 0.95 -1.87 7.42
C TRP A 93 0.07 -2.19 8.63
N VAL A 94 -0.46 -3.41 8.74
CA VAL A 94 -1.15 -3.88 9.97
C VAL A 94 -0.19 -3.86 11.16
N ALA A 95 1.06 -4.29 10.98
CA ALA A 95 2.05 -4.22 12.05
C ALA A 95 2.41 -2.77 12.41
N VAL A 96 2.60 -1.88 11.43
CA VAL A 96 2.83 -0.44 11.68
C VAL A 96 1.66 0.15 12.47
N PHE A 97 0.44 0.02 11.96
CA PHE A 97 -0.76 0.51 12.62
C PHE A 97 -0.95 -0.10 14.01
N GLY A 98 -0.69 -1.41 14.19
CA GLY A 98 -0.81 -2.07 15.49
C GLY A 98 0.18 -1.55 16.53
N ILE A 99 1.43 -1.30 16.14
CA ILE A 99 2.46 -0.76 17.03
C ILE A 99 2.12 0.68 17.45
N PHE A 100 1.87 1.56 16.48
CA PHE A 100 1.61 2.97 16.74
C PHE A 100 0.21 3.22 17.30
N GLY A 101 -0.77 2.42 16.90
CA GLY A 101 -2.13 2.45 17.44
C GLY A 101 -2.16 2.14 18.93
N LYS A 102 -1.47 1.09 19.36
CA LYS A 102 -1.35 0.76 20.79
C LYS A 102 -0.63 1.85 21.59
N MET A 103 0.35 2.53 20.98
CA MET A 103 1.15 3.55 21.67
C MET A 103 0.41 4.88 21.82
N TYR A 104 -0.44 5.24 20.87
CA TYR A 104 -0.97 6.61 20.78
C TYR A 104 -2.49 6.72 20.83
N ILE A 105 -3.29 5.69 20.53
CA ILE A 105 -4.76 5.84 20.50
C ILE A 105 -5.30 6.20 21.88
N ASP A 106 -4.87 5.47 22.91
CA ASP A 106 -5.37 5.60 24.28
C ASP A 106 -4.61 6.63 25.12
N GLU A 107 -3.49 7.17 24.63
CA GLU A 107 -2.63 8.10 25.36
C GLU A 107 -3.28 9.49 25.47
N ASP A 108 -3.33 10.12 26.64
CA ASP A 108 -3.82 11.50 26.75
C ASP A 108 -2.72 12.47 26.27
N PRO A 109 -2.99 13.36 25.30
CA PRO A 109 -1.99 14.29 24.82
C PRO A 109 -1.49 15.27 25.89
N GLU A 110 -2.21 15.54 26.99
CA GLU A 110 -1.82 16.46 28.08
C GLU A 110 -1.26 17.83 27.59
N GLY A 111 -1.72 18.31 26.43
CA GLY A 111 -1.22 19.54 25.79
C GLY A 111 0.10 19.40 25.00
N ASN A 112 0.68 18.20 24.93
CA ASN A 112 1.84 17.88 24.12
C ASN A 112 1.45 17.72 22.63
N GLY A 113 1.79 18.73 21.82
CA GLY A 113 1.53 18.72 20.37
C GLY A 113 2.21 17.57 19.62
N GLY A 114 3.29 16.99 20.16
CA GLY A 114 3.95 15.82 19.59
C GLY A 114 3.08 14.56 19.66
N ILE A 115 2.41 14.33 20.79
CA ILE A 115 1.50 13.20 20.99
C ILE A 115 0.26 13.37 20.10
N GLN A 116 -0.30 14.59 20.02
CA GLN A 116 -1.43 14.88 19.14
C GLN A 116 -1.09 14.63 17.66
N ARG A 117 0.12 15.02 17.22
CA ARG A 117 0.60 14.74 15.87
C ARG A 117 0.70 13.23 15.62
N MET A 118 1.20 12.46 16.58
CA MET A 118 1.31 11.00 16.46
C MET A 118 -0.05 10.31 16.44
N LYS A 119 -1.02 10.79 17.22
CA LYS A 119 -2.43 10.35 17.09
C LYS A 119 -2.97 10.54 15.68
N ASN A 120 -2.70 11.69 15.07
CA ASN A 120 -3.12 11.94 13.69
C ASN A 120 -2.37 11.02 12.70
N ALA A 121 -1.08 10.75 12.93
CA ALA A 121 -0.29 9.83 12.12
C ALA A 121 -0.86 8.41 12.12
N VAL A 122 -1.34 7.91 13.27
CA VAL A 122 -1.99 6.59 13.38
C VAL A 122 -3.19 6.46 12.45
N TRP A 123 -3.98 7.52 12.28
CA TRP A 123 -5.10 7.51 11.34
C TRP A 123 -4.63 7.48 9.88
N VAL A 124 -3.51 8.13 9.55
CA VAL A 124 -2.89 8.04 8.22
C VAL A 124 -2.43 6.60 7.95
N ASP A 125 -1.81 5.94 8.93
CA ASP A 125 -1.41 4.53 8.82
C ASP A 125 -2.62 3.62 8.58
N LEU A 126 -3.71 3.83 9.31
CA LEU A 126 -4.94 3.06 9.15
C LEU A 126 -5.50 3.19 7.72
N VAL A 127 -5.61 4.42 7.22
CA VAL A 127 -6.13 4.65 5.87
C VAL A 127 -5.23 3.99 4.83
N ASN A 128 -3.91 4.12 4.97
CA ASN A 128 -2.98 3.51 4.02
C ASN A 128 -3.07 1.97 4.06
N MET A 129 -3.11 1.40 5.26
CA MET A 129 -3.32 -0.03 5.49
C MET A 129 -4.58 -0.52 4.77
N LEU A 130 -5.72 0.16 4.95
CA LEU A 130 -6.98 -0.19 4.30
C LEU A 130 -6.91 -0.07 2.78
N MET A 131 -6.18 0.92 2.24
CA MET A 131 -5.98 1.02 0.80
C MET A 131 -5.21 -0.19 0.24
N TRP A 132 -4.16 -0.64 0.92
CA TRP A 132 -3.43 -1.87 0.54
C TRP A 132 -4.32 -3.11 0.63
N PHE A 133 -5.21 -3.19 1.62
CA PHE A 133 -6.21 -4.26 1.71
C PHE A 133 -7.16 -4.26 0.50
N VAL A 134 -7.71 -3.09 0.15
CA VAL A 134 -8.62 -2.95 -0.99
C VAL A 134 -7.95 -3.37 -2.29
N THR A 135 -6.70 -2.95 -2.53
CA THR A 135 -5.98 -3.33 -3.76
C THR A 135 -5.61 -4.82 -3.78
N ALA A 136 -5.25 -5.41 -2.64
CA ALA A 136 -5.01 -6.85 -2.52
C ALA A 136 -6.28 -7.68 -2.82
N VAL A 137 -7.42 -7.31 -2.23
CA VAL A 137 -8.70 -7.98 -2.44
C VAL A 137 -9.16 -7.84 -3.89
N TYR A 138 -9.09 -6.63 -4.45
CA TYR A 138 -9.42 -6.37 -5.85
C TYR A 138 -8.55 -7.21 -6.81
N GLY A 139 -7.24 -7.25 -6.57
CA GLY A 139 -6.31 -8.04 -7.35
C GLY A 139 -6.60 -9.54 -7.27
N ALA A 140 -6.94 -10.06 -6.09
CA ALA A 140 -7.31 -11.45 -5.89
C ALA A 140 -8.59 -11.80 -6.67
N PHE A 141 -9.65 -10.99 -6.55
CA PHE A 141 -10.89 -11.19 -7.30
C PHE A 141 -10.65 -11.20 -8.82
N ALA A 142 -9.85 -10.27 -9.33
CA ALA A 142 -9.49 -10.23 -10.75
C ALA A 142 -8.74 -11.49 -11.19
N PHE A 143 -7.74 -11.94 -10.40
CA PHE A 143 -6.96 -13.13 -10.69
C PHE A 143 -7.82 -14.41 -10.75
N PHE A 144 -8.66 -14.63 -9.75
CA PHE A 144 -9.54 -15.81 -9.69
C PHE A 144 -10.62 -15.79 -10.79
N SER A 145 -11.15 -14.62 -11.14
CA SER A 145 -12.13 -14.48 -12.22
C SER A 145 -11.53 -14.83 -13.59
N ILE A 146 -10.30 -14.39 -13.87
CA ILE A 146 -9.58 -14.73 -15.12
C ILE A 146 -9.28 -16.23 -15.17
N LYS A 147 -8.83 -16.82 -14.05
CA LYS A 147 -8.52 -18.26 -13.99
C LYS A 147 -9.76 -19.12 -14.27
N ARG A 148 -10.92 -18.74 -13.72
CA ARG A 148 -12.19 -19.45 -13.93
C ARG A 148 -12.70 -19.39 -15.37
N GLY A 149 -12.45 -18.30 -16.10
CA GLY A 149 -12.81 -18.18 -17.52
C GLY A 149 -11.99 -19.07 -18.45
N ARG A 150 -10.71 -19.32 -18.12
CA ARG A 150 -9.81 -20.16 -18.95
C ARG A 150 -10.08 -21.66 -18.83
N THR A 151 -10.71 -22.10 -17.74
CA THR A 151 -11.00 -23.53 -17.50
C THR A 151 -12.29 -24.04 -18.16
N LEU A 152 -13.09 -23.15 -18.76
CA LEU A 152 -14.39 -23.52 -19.37
C LEU A 152 -14.30 -23.98 -20.84
N HIS A 153 -13.14 -23.85 -21.50
CA HIS A 153 -12.99 -24.12 -22.95
C HIS A 153 -12.21 -25.39 -23.32
N THR A 154 -11.83 -26.26 -22.38
CA THR A 154 -11.07 -27.49 -22.67
C THR A 154 -11.92 -28.76 -22.77
N GLY A 155 -13.25 -28.64 -22.90
CA GLY A 155 -14.20 -29.76 -22.78
C GLY A 155 -14.97 -30.18 -24.04
N ARG A 156 -14.56 -29.79 -25.24
CA ARG A 156 -15.21 -30.25 -26.50
C ARG A 156 -14.19 -30.63 -27.57
N ALA A 157 -13.45 -31.70 -27.32
CA ALA A 157 -12.93 -32.54 -28.38
C ALA A 157 -13.94 -33.66 -28.60
N THR A 158 -14.80 -33.50 -29.61
CA THR A 158 -15.60 -34.60 -30.16
C THR A 158 -14.68 -35.50 -30.97
N VAL A 159 -14.58 -36.76 -30.56
CA VAL A 159 -13.99 -37.88 -31.32
C VAL A 159 -14.74 -38.14 -32.62
#